data_AF-A0A0C9W9U7-F1
#
_entry.id   AF-A0A0C9W9U7-F1
#
_cell.length_a   1.000
_cell.length_b   1.000
_cell.length_c   1.000
_cell.angle_alpha   90.00
_cell.angle_beta   90.00
_cell.angle_gamma   90.00
#
_symmetry.space_group_name_H-M   'P 1'
#
loop_
_entity.id
_entity.type
_entity.pdbx_description
1 polymer ?
#
loop_
_entity_poly.entity_id
_entity_poly.type
_entity_poly.pdbx_seq_one_letter_code
_entity_poly.pdbx_strand_id
1 'polypeptide(L)' 'PPICYAQWTMEQTIGNLGQEIQQPSKPYANLVQEGLCRCKVNSLLSTMPELDNPPKEHPHRSINLGDGYVLLRK' A
#
# COMPACT_ATOMS: atom_id res chain seq x y z
N PRO A 1 -26.66 8.93 0.38
CA PRO A 1 -26.51 7.72 1.22
C PRO A 1 -25.05 7.49 1.65
N PRO A 2 -24.67 7.85 2.89
CA PRO A 2 -23.29 7.71 3.41
C PRO A 2 -22.82 6.25 3.57
N ILE A 3 -23.76 5.30 3.56
CA ILE A 3 -23.48 3.87 3.75
C ILE A 3 -22.59 3.27 2.64
N CYS A 4 -22.73 3.77 1.40
CA CYS A 4 -21.93 3.31 0.26
C CYS A 4 -20.49 3.85 0.28
N TYR A 5 -20.26 5.02 0.90
CA TYR A 5 -18.92 5.63 0.98
C TYR A 5 -18.04 4.91 2.02
N ALA A 6 -18.64 4.54 3.16
CA ALA A 6 -17.94 3.77 4.18
C ALA A 6 -17.67 2.32 3.74
N GLN A 7 -18.53 1.74 2.89
CA GLN A 7 -18.37 0.37 2.41
C GLN A 7 -17.02 0.14 1.71
N TRP A 8 -16.64 1.05 0.79
CA TRP A 8 -15.37 0.92 0.09
C TRP A 8 -14.17 0.93 1.05
N THR A 9 -14.17 1.85 2.02
CA THR A 9 -13.09 1.94 3.02
C THR A 9 -12.99 0.67 3.87
N MET A 10 -14.12 0.10 4.27
CA MET A 10 -14.17 -1.15 5.03
C MET A 10 -13.66 -2.33 4.20
N GLU A 11 -14.11 -2.49 2.95
CA GLU A 11 -13.67 -3.56 2.05
C GLU A 11 -12.16 -3.50 1.77
N GLN A 12 -11.61 -2.30 1.57
CA GLN A 12 -10.16 -2.11 1.42
C GLN A 12 -9.40 -2.50 2.69
N THR A 13 -9.93 -2.15 3.86
CA THR A 13 -9.31 -2.50 5.15
C THR A 13 -9.31 -4.02 5.36
N ILE A 14 -10.42 -4.69 5.03
CA ILE A 14 -10.53 -6.16 5.10
C ILE A 14 -9.51 -6.83 4.16
N GLY A 15 -9.39 -6.32 2.92
CA GLY A 15 -8.41 -6.83 1.95
C GLY A 15 -6.97 -6.72 2.46
N ASN A 16 -6.59 -5.55 2.98
CA ASN A 16 -5.24 -5.32 3.53
C ASN A 16 -4.94 -6.25 4.71
N LEU A 17 -5.85 -6.37 5.67
CA LEU A 17 -5.68 -7.26 6.82
C LEU A 17 -5.61 -8.73 6.40
N GLY A 18 -6.40 -9.14 5.39
CA GLY A 18 -6.34 -10.48 4.83
C GLY A 18 -4.98 -10.81 4.21
N GLN A 19 -4.32 -9.84 3.56
CA GLN A 19 -2.97 -9.97 3.04
C GLN A 19 -1.90 -10.06 4.14
N GLU A 20 -2.10 -9.39 5.27
CA GLU A 20 -1.15 -9.40 6.40
C GLU A 20 -1.24 -10.69 7.23
N ILE A 21 -2.42 -11.31 7.31
CA ILE A 21 -2.64 -12.51 8.11
C ILE A 21 -1.92 -13.76 7.56
N GLN A 22 -1.76 -13.86 6.23
CA GLN A 22 -1.07 -14.92 5.46
C GLN A 22 -0.76 -16.23 6.23
N GLN A 23 -1.41 -17.34 5.88
CA GLN A 23 -1.47 -18.63 6.60
C GLN A 23 -2.52 -18.69 7.73
N PRO A 24 -3.41 -19.70 7.72
CA PRO A 24 -4.49 -19.84 8.70
C PRO A 24 -4.03 -20.37 10.07
N SER A 25 -2.78 -20.81 10.22
CA SER A 25 -2.30 -21.48 11.44
C SER A 25 -1.92 -20.51 12.57
N LYS A 26 -1.42 -19.31 12.26
CA LYS A 26 -0.93 -18.34 13.26
C LYS A 26 -1.26 -16.88 12.88
N PRO A 27 -2.55 -16.53 12.71
CA PRO A 27 -2.97 -15.24 12.17
C PRO A 27 -2.46 -14.03 12.96
N TYR A 28 -2.48 -14.11 14.30
CA TYR A 28 -2.03 -13.02 15.16
C TYR A 28 -0.51 -12.78 15.09
N ALA A 29 0.28 -13.86 15.00
CA ALA A 29 1.73 -13.73 14.94
C ALA A 29 2.17 -13.05 13.63
N ASN A 30 1.53 -13.40 12.52
CA ASN A 30 1.80 -12.83 11.21
C ASN A 30 1.41 -11.36 11.15
N LEU A 31 0.22 -11.02 11.66
CA LEU A 31 -0.24 -9.63 11.74
C LEU A 31 0.72 -8.76 12.58
N VAL A 32 1.17 -9.26 13.73
CA VAL A 32 2.13 -8.54 14.59
C VAL A 32 3.47 -8.37 13.87
N GLN A 33 3.96 -9.40 13.18
CA GLN A 33 5.22 -9.33 12.43
C GLN A 33 5.15 -8.30 11.30
N GLU A 34 4.09 -8.33 10.49
CA GLU A 34 3.87 -7.36 9.42
C GLU A 34 3.71 -5.93 9.96
N GLY A 35 2.96 -5.75 11.04
CA GLY A 35 2.85 -4.48 11.74
C GLY A 35 4.21 -3.94 12.19
N LEU A 36 5.06 -4.78 12.78
CA LEU A 36 6.41 -4.41 13.18
C LEU A 36 7.29 -4.04 11.97
N CYS A 37 7.22 -4.81 10.88
CA CYS A 37 7.94 -4.51 9.64
C CYS A 37 7.54 -3.14 9.09
N ARG A 38 6.24 -2.85 8.98
CA ARG A 38 5.73 -1.55 8.51
C ARG A 38 6.13 -0.41 9.43
N CYS A 39 6.01 -0.57 10.75
CA CYS A 39 6.44 0.44 11.72
C CYS A 39 7.93 0.79 11.58
N LYS A 40 8.79 -0.21 11.35
CA LYS A 40 10.22 0.02 11.11
C LYS A 40 10.46 0.81 9.83
N VAL A 41 9.82 0.41 8.73
CA VAL A 41 9.94 1.12 7.45
C VAL A 41 9.42 2.56 7.57
N ASN A 42 8.24 2.75 8.15
CA ASN A 42 7.64 4.07 8.33
C ASN A 42 8.49 4.97 9.24
N SER A 43 9.08 4.42 10.31
CA SER A 43 10.00 5.16 11.18
C SER A 43 11.24 5.64 10.42
N LEU A 44 11.82 4.76 9.57
CA LEU A 44 12.96 5.11 8.73
C LEU A 44 12.60 6.17 7.69
N LEU A 45 11.49 6.01 6.96
CA LEU A 45 11.03 6.98 5.96
C LEU A 45 10.65 8.32 6.59
N SER A 46 10.07 8.31 7.80
CA SER A 46 9.76 9.53 8.55
C SER A 46 11.01 10.27 9.00
N THR A 47 12.10 9.55 9.26
CA THR A 47 13.38 10.15 9.69
C THR A 47 14.22 10.60 8.50
N MET A 48 14.16 9.86 7.39
CA MET A 48 14.97 10.04 6.19
C MET A 48 14.09 9.91 4.94
N PRO A 49 13.35 10.96 4.57
CA PRO A 49 12.44 10.90 3.42
C PRO A 49 13.15 10.68 2.09
N GLU A 50 14.45 10.97 2.00
CA GLU A 50 15.27 10.74 0.80
C GLU A 50 15.43 9.25 0.43
N LEU A 51 15.15 8.35 1.37
CA LEU A 51 15.13 6.91 1.13
C LEU A 51 13.88 6.47 0.37
N ASP A 52 12.82 7.29 0.37
CA ASP A 52 11.61 7.03 -0.40
C ASP A 52 11.92 7.19 -1.89
N ASN A 53 12.28 6.07 -2.53
CA ASN A 53 12.48 6.00 -3.96
C ASN A 53 11.21 5.40 -4.57
N PRO A 54 10.25 6.25 -5.03
CA PRO A 54 9.15 5.72 -5.80
C PRO A 54 9.71 4.98 -7.03
N PRO A 55 9.06 3.92 -7.52
CA PRO A 55 9.45 3.27 -8.76
C PRO A 55 9.54 4.33 -9.86
N LYS A 56 10.79 4.67 -10.25
CA LYS A 56 11.08 5.75 -11.21
C LYS A 56 10.66 5.39 -12.63
N GLU A 57 10.34 4.13 -12.87
CA GLU A 57 10.06 3.65 -14.21
C GLU A 57 8.56 3.51 -14.42
N HIS A 58 8.05 4.42 -15.22
CA HIS A 58 6.75 4.24 -15.81
C HIS A 58 6.77 2.98 -16.69
N PRO A 59 5.70 2.18 -16.70
CA PRO A 59 5.65 0.97 -17.52
C PRO A 59 5.89 1.29 -19.00
N HIS A 60 6.47 0.34 -19.72
CA HIS A 60 6.85 0.50 -21.12
C HIS A 60 5.64 0.96 -21.96
N ARG A 61 5.81 2.08 -22.70
CA ARG A 61 4.77 2.79 -23.50
C ARG A 61 3.74 3.63 -22.74
N SER A 62 4.03 3.98 -21.50
CA SER A 62 3.30 5.03 -20.81
C SER A 62 3.59 6.42 -21.39
N ILE A 63 2.60 7.32 -21.37
CA ILE A 63 2.74 8.71 -21.82
C ILE A 63 2.65 9.61 -20.58
N ASN A 64 3.69 10.40 -20.31
CA ASN A 64 3.67 11.34 -19.19
C ASN A 64 2.72 12.51 -19.51
N LEU A 65 1.79 12.81 -18.60
CA LEU A 65 0.78 13.87 -18.76
C LEU A 65 1.12 15.15 -17.99
N GLY A 66 2.25 15.18 -17.25
CA GLY A 66 2.57 16.25 -16.29
C GLY A 66 1.92 16.03 -14.92
N ASP A 67 2.30 16.86 -13.94
CA ASP A 67 1.75 16.87 -12.56
C ASP A 67 1.78 15.52 -11.82
N GLY A 68 2.73 14.65 -12.16
CA GLY A 68 2.83 13.30 -11.58
C GLY A 68 1.84 12.28 -12.16
N TYR A 69 1.09 12.64 -13.19
CA TYR A 69 0.16 11.75 -13.89
C TYR A 69 0.78 11.12 -15.13
N VAL A 70 0.38 9.87 -15.36
CA VAL A 70 0.90 9.05 -16.46
C VAL A 70 -0.25 8.28 -17.09
N LEU A 71 -0.39 8.40 -18.41
CA LEU A 71 -1.35 7.62 -19.18
C LEU A 71 -0.80 6.22 -19.45
N LEU A 72 -1.51 5.23 -18.93
CA LEU A 72 -1.24 3.82 -19.20
C LEU A 72 -2.01 3.40 -20.47
N ARG A 73 -1.32 2.74 -21.40
CA ARG A 73 -1.96 2.14 -22.58
C ARG A 73 -2.47 0.75 -22.21
N LYS A 74 -3.67 0.38 -22.70
CA LYS A 74 -4.21 -0.99 -22.57
C LYS A 74 -3.38 -1.99 -23.35
#